data_AF-W3Y5J4-F1
#
_entry.id   AF-W3Y5J4-F1
#
_cell.length_a   1.000
_cell.length_b   1.000
_cell.length_c   1.000
_cell.angle_alpha   90.00
_cell.angle_beta   90.00
_cell.angle_gamma   90.00
#
_symmetry.space_group_name_H-M   'P 1'
#
loop_
_entity.id
_entity.type
_entity.pdbx_description
1 polymer ?
#
loop_
_entity_poly.entity_id
_entity_poly.type
_entity_poly.pdbx_seq_one_letter_code
_entity_poly.pdbx_strand_id
1 'polypeptide(L)'
;MSGIRLETNHSEISELSNRNQAVLSDDPLVPSRSIGAFEEAPDESDSGEEAYVYFHIDPKHTNFVNRIIEGYEYVGVMTSVDNEGLCMVRCTPSTRSLAIDILQSLPEYVTIEG
;
A
#
# COMPACT_ATOMS: atom_id res chain seq x y z
N MET A 1 62.25 -6.87 -1.90
CA MET A 1 60.79 -6.81 -1.71
C MET A 1 60.24 -8.19 -1.97
N SER A 2 59.92 -8.92 -0.90
CA SER A 2 59.46 -10.32 -0.96
C SER A 2 57.99 -10.36 -1.34
N GLY A 3 57.66 -11.02 -2.45
CA GLY A 3 56.28 -11.25 -2.87
C GLY A 3 55.63 -12.31 -1.99
N ILE A 4 54.51 -11.97 -1.36
CA ILE A 4 53.71 -12.93 -0.60
C ILE A 4 53.03 -13.87 -1.61
N ARG A 5 53.47 -15.13 -1.61
CA ARG A 5 52.82 -16.22 -2.34
C ARG A 5 51.67 -16.74 -1.48
N LEU A 6 50.43 -16.53 -1.93
CA LEU A 6 49.23 -17.13 -1.33
C LEU A 6 49.22 -18.62 -1.69
N GLU A 7 49.72 -19.46 -0.80
CA GLU A 7 49.50 -20.91 -0.85
C GLU A 7 48.11 -21.17 -0.28
N THR A 8 47.11 -21.30 -1.14
CA THR A 8 45.75 -21.66 -0.72
C THR A 8 45.72 -23.14 -0.34
N ASN A 9 45.54 -23.43 0.95
CA ASN A 9 45.45 -24.80 1.45
C ASN A 9 44.20 -25.49 0.89
N HIS A 10 44.41 -26.51 0.05
CA HIS A 10 43.36 -27.31 -0.58
C HIS A 10 42.43 -28.04 0.41
N SER A 11 42.78 -28.08 1.70
CA SER A 11 41.99 -28.68 2.78
C SER A 11 40.82 -27.82 3.27
N GLU A 12 40.92 -26.48 3.22
CA GLU A 12 39.82 -25.59 3.67
C GLU A 12 38.66 -25.54 2.66
N ILE A 13 38.95 -25.72 1.36
CA ILE A 13 37.95 -25.72 0.29
C ILE A 13 37.03 -26.96 0.39
N SER A 14 37.57 -28.11 0.80
CA SER A 14 36.79 -29.34 1.01
C SER A 14 35.81 -29.26 2.18
N GLU A 15 36.13 -28.53 3.26
CA GLU A 15 35.25 -28.43 4.43
C GLU A 15 34.06 -27.49 4.19
N LEU A 16 34.24 -26.43 3.38
CA LEU A 16 33.16 -25.51 3.00
C LEU A 16 32.17 -26.13 2.01
N SER A 17 32.65 -27.02 1.13
CA SER A 17 31.80 -27.79 0.20
C SER A 17 30.87 -28.75 0.94
N ASN A 18 31.32 -29.34 2.05
CA ASN A 18 30.53 -30.30 2.84
C ASN A 18 29.47 -29.64 3.74
N ARG A 19 29.58 -28.35 4.07
CA ARG A 19 28.60 -27.66 4.93
C ARG A 19 27.36 -27.14 4.18
N ASN A 20 27.42 -27.02 2.86
CA ASN A 20 26.33 -26.47 2.04
C ASN A 20 25.50 -27.53 1.32
N GLN A 21 25.64 -28.80 1.67
CA GLN A 21 24.75 -29.83 1.14
C GLN A 21 23.45 -29.78 1.93
N ALA A 22 22.49 -29.00 1.44
CA ALA A 22 21.10 -29.14 1.84
C ALA A 22 20.70 -30.60 1.61
N VAL A 23 20.48 -31.33 2.71
CA VAL A 23 19.95 -32.68 2.65
C VAL A 23 18.54 -32.54 2.09
N LEU A 24 18.38 -32.87 0.80
CA LEU A 24 17.07 -33.12 0.22
C LEU A 24 16.52 -34.36 0.92
N SER A 25 15.80 -34.15 2.02
CA SER A 25 14.99 -35.19 2.62
C SER A 25 13.93 -35.58 1.59
N ASP A 26 13.83 -36.88 1.25
CA ASP A 26 12.75 -37.47 0.45
C ASP A 26 11.37 -37.39 1.16
N ASP A 27 11.26 -36.55 2.19
CA ASP A 27 10.00 -36.26 2.85
C ASP A 27 9.09 -35.50 1.87
N PRO A 28 7.84 -35.92 1.71
CA PRO A 28 6.90 -35.21 0.86
C PRO A 28 6.77 -33.77 1.34
N LEU A 29 6.89 -32.82 0.40
CA LEU A 29 6.66 -31.40 0.65
C LEU A 29 5.26 -31.20 1.22
N VAL A 30 5.15 -31.05 2.54
CA VAL A 30 3.88 -30.72 3.18
C VAL A 30 3.60 -29.23 3.00
N PRO A 31 2.38 -28.83 2.63
CA PRO A 31 2.00 -27.43 2.61
C PRO A 31 2.27 -26.81 3.99
N SER A 32 2.96 -25.67 4.01
CA SER A 32 3.18 -24.94 5.25
C SER A 32 1.84 -24.52 5.85
N ARG A 33 1.59 -24.90 7.12
CA ARG A 33 0.38 -24.53 7.88
C ARG A 33 0.38 -23.05 8.34
N SER A 34 1.24 -22.21 7.78
CA SER A 34 1.41 -20.80 8.18
C SER A 34 0.35 -19.86 7.63
N ILE A 35 -0.56 -20.34 6.77
CA ILE A 35 -1.64 -19.52 6.18
C ILE A 35 -2.89 -19.41 7.07
N GLY A 36 -2.99 -20.21 8.14
CA GLY A 36 -4.18 -20.24 9.01
C GLY A 36 -4.16 -19.28 10.21
N ALA A 37 -3.22 -18.35 10.29
CA ALA A 37 -3.08 -17.40 11.40
C ALA A 37 -3.53 -15.96 11.06
N PHE A 38 -4.01 -15.74 9.84
CA PHE A 38 -4.75 -14.53 9.53
C PHE A 38 -6.20 -14.84 9.85
N GLU A 39 -6.76 -14.12 10.83
CA GLU A 39 -8.22 -14.06 10.99
C GLU A 39 -8.83 -13.78 9.60
N GLU A 40 -9.94 -14.45 9.28
CA GLU A 40 -10.67 -14.15 8.05
C GLU A 40 -10.81 -12.63 7.95
N ALA A 41 -10.53 -12.08 6.77
CA ALA A 41 -10.65 -10.65 6.54
C ALA A 41 -12.01 -10.21 7.10
N PRO A 42 -12.05 -9.10 7.87
CA PRO A 42 -13.29 -8.61 8.44
C PRO A 42 -14.35 -8.57 7.33
N ASP A 43 -15.57 -8.97 7.67
CA ASP A 43 -16.71 -9.01 6.77
C ASP A 43 -16.73 -7.73 5.91
N GLU A 44 -16.90 -7.86 4.59
CA GLU A 44 -16.84 -6.75 3.61
C GLU A 44 -17.80 -5.58 3.96
N SER A 45 -18.71 -5.82 4.91
CA SER A 45 -19.61 -4.82 5.49
C SER A 45 -18.91 -3.71 6.31
N ASP A 46 -17.64 -3.85 6.70
CA ASP A 46 -16.86 -2.82 7.43
C ASP A 46 -15.62 -2.34 6.64
N SER A 47 -15.71 -2.27 5.31
CA SER A 47 -14.64 -1.70 4.48
C SER A 47 -14.45 -0.19 4.67
N GLY A 48 -15.41 0.48 5.32
CA GLY A 48 -15.44 1.93 5.52
C GLY A 48 -15.77 2.72 4.24
N GLU A 49 -16.12 2.04 3.15
CA GLU A 49 -16.42 2.67 1.85
C GLU A 49 -17.64 3.59 1.88
N GLU A 50 -18.60 3.29 2.77
CA GLU A 50 -19.75 4.14 3.07
C GLU A 50 -19.36 5.54 3.57
N ALA A 51 -18.14 5.70 4.09
CA ALA A 51 -17.63 6.99 4.52
C ALA A 51 -17.12 7.85 3.36
N TYR A 52 -16.91 7.29 2.17
CA TYR A 52 -16.33 8.02 1.06
C TYR A 52 -17.24 9.16 0.59
N VAL A 53 -16.62 10.24 0.13
CA VAL A 53 -17.33 11.41 -0.38
C VAL A 53 -17.03 11.54 -1.85
N TYR A 54 -18.04 11.34 -2.68
CA TYR A 54 -17.95 11.46 -4.14
C TYR A 54 -18.28 12.88 -4.58
N PHE A 55 -17.57 13.36 -5.59
CA PHE A 55 -17.75 14.70 -6.11
C PHE A 55 -17.20 14.83 -7.53
N HIS A 56 -17.76 15.75 -8.30
CA HIS A 56 -17.27 16.14 -9.62
C HIS A 56 -16.45 17.41 -9.57
N ILE A 57 -15.40 17.46 -10.39
CA ILE A 57 -14.56 18.65 -10.65
C ILE A 57 -14.21 18.73 -12.13
N ASP A 58 -13.94 19.93 -12.65
CA ASP A 58 -13.26 20.05 -13.95
C ASP A 58 -11.84 19.46 -13.84
N PRO A 59 -11.45 18.49 -14.70
CA PRO A 59 -10.13 17.85 -14.65
C PRO A 59 -8.94 18.80 -14.62
N LYS A 60 -9.07 20.03 -15.14
CA LYS A 60 -8.00 21.04 -15.07
C LYS A 60 -7.70 21.51 -13.64
N HIS A 61 -8.63 21.30 -12.71
CA HIS A 61 -8.53 21.70 -11.31
C HIS A 61 -8.23 20.54 -10.34
N THR A 62 -8.09 19.30 -10.84
CA THR A 62 -7.80 18.11 -10.01
C THR A 62 -6.61 18.29 -9.10
N ASN A 63 -5.47 18.71 -9.63
CA ASN A 63 -4.28 18.91 -8.82
C ASN A 63 -4.45 20.03 -7.79
N PHE A 64 -5.24 21.06 -8.09
CA PHE A 64 -5.48 22.15 -7.16
C PHE A 64 -6.28 21.66 -5.94
N VAL A 65 -7.40 20.99 -6.18
CA VAL A 65 -8.25 20.45 -5.11
C VAL A 65 -7.53 19.35 -4.33
N ASN A 66 -6.79 18.46 -5.01
CA ASN A 66 -6.00 17.42 -4.36
C ASN A 66 -5.00 17.99 -3.35
N ARG A 67 -4.29 19.07 -3.72
CA ARG A 67 -3.33 19.73 -2.81
C ARG A 67 -3.98 20.37 -1.59
N ILE A 68 -5.23 20.82 -1.71
CA ILE A 68 -5.98 21.33 -0.56
C ILE A 68 -6.27 20.18 0.40
N ILE A 69 -6.82 19.07 -0.10
CA ILE A 69 -7.11 17.87 0.70
C ILE A 69 -5.85 17.33 1.38
N GLU A 70 -4.73 17.22 0.65
CA GLU A 70 -3.42 16.79 1.20
C GLU A 70 -2.92 17.73 2.31
N GLY A 71 -3.21 19.03 2.23
CA GLY A 71 -2.84 20.01 3.24
C GLY A 71 -3.64 19.92 4.54
N TYR A 72 -4.78 19.24 4.54
CA TYR A 72 -5.66 19.06 5.69
C TYR A 72 -5.32 17.84 6.54
N GLU A 73 -4.09 17.32 6.46
CA GLU A 73 -3.51 16.22 7.27
C GLU A 73 -4.54 15.30 7.98
N TYR A 74 -4.58 14.03 7.58
CA TYR A 74 -5.47 13.00 8.16
C TYR A 74 -6.96 13.09 7.76
N VAL A 75 -7.39 14.07 6.98
CA VAL A 75 -8.78 14.11 6.46
C VAL A 75 -9.10 12.94 5.54
N GLY A 76 -8.19 12.59 4.64
CA GLY A 76 -8.39 11.50 3.69
C GLY A 76 -7.50 11.63 2.46
N VAL A 77 -7.67 10.71 1.52
CA VAL A 77 -6.94 10.68 0.26
C VAL A 77 -7.91 10.93 -0.88
N MET A 78 -7.66 11.97 -1.67
CA MET A 78 -8.43 12.20 -2.89
C MET A 78 -7.94 11.24 -3.99
N THR A 79 -8.88 10.62 -4.70
CA THR A 79 -8.62 9.68 -5.80
C THR A 79 -9.54 10.00 -6.96
N SER A 80 -8.98 10.14 -8.16
CA SER A 80 -9.78 10.21 -9.40
C SER A 80 -10.42 8.86 -9.69
N VAL A 81 -11.72 8.86 -9.96
CA VAL A 81 -12.51 7.67 -10.30
C VAL A 81 -12.52 7.45 -11.80
N ASP A 82 -12.66 8.54 -12.57
CA ASP A 82 -12.64 8.50 -14.04
C ASP A 82 -11.89 9.70 -14.65
N ASN A 83 -11.94 9.80 -15.99
CA ASN A 83 -11.33 10.89 -16.76
C ASN A 83 -12.30 12.05 -17.03
N GLU A 84 -13.57 11.95 -16.62
CA GLU A 84 -14.61 12.97 -16.82
C GLU A 84 -14.72 13.93 -15.64
N GLY A 85 -14.01 13.65 -14.55
CA GLY A 85 -13.88 14.53 -13.39
C GLY A 85 -14.53 13.99 -12.13
N LEU A 86 -15.05 12.76 -12.14
CA LEU A 86 -15.52 12.11 -10.93
C LEU A 86 -14.33 11.76 -10.04
N CYS A 87 -14.39 12.21 -8.80
CA CYS A 87 -13.38 11.99 -7.77
C CYS A 87 -14.06 11.51 -6.49
N MET A 88 -13.26 10.93 -5.60
CA MET A 88 -13.68 10.61 -4.24
C MET A 88 -12.62 11.01 -3.23
N VAL A 89 -13.04 11.40 -2.04
CA VAL A 89 -12.18 11.42 -0.85
C VAL A 89 -12.40 10.12 -0.09
N ARG A 90 -11.36 9.28 -0.04
CA ARG A 90 -11.30 8.11 0.83
C ARG A 90 -10.96 8.58 2.24
N CYS A 91 -11.99 8.70 3.07
CA CYS A 91 -11.87 9.12 4.47
C CYS A 91 -12.53 8.09 5.38
N THR A 92 -12.32 8.23 6.69
CA THR A 92 -12.99 7.39 7.69
C THR A 92 -14.33 8.02 8.12
N PRO A 93 -15.25 7.25 8.74
CA PRO A 93 -16.52 7.78 9.23
C PRO A 93 -16.37 9.02 10.13
N SER A 94 -15.33 9.06 10.97
CA SER A 94 -15.07 10.20 11.88
C SER A 94 -14.59 11.47 11.18
N THR A 95 -14.05 11.36 9.97
CA THR A 95 -13.50 12.47 9.18
C THR A 95 -14.40 12.90 8.02
N ARG A 96 -15.46 12.14 7.74
CA ARG A 96 -16.35 12.38 6.60
C ARG A 96 -16.99 13.76 6.60
N SER A 97 -17.47 14.23 7.76
CA SER A 97 -18.07 15.56 7.88
C SER A 97 -17.07 16.65 7.52
N LEU A 98 -15.83 16.54 8.01
CA LEU A 98 -14.77 17.49 7.69
C LEU A 98 -14.41 17.48 6.19
N ALA A 99 -14.35 16.30 5.57
CA ALA A 99 -14.15 16.20 4.12
C ALA A 99 -15.26 16.93 3.34
N ILE A 100 -16.52 16.75 3.75
CA ILE A 100 -17.66 17.47 3.15
C ILE A 100 -17.52 18.98 3.35
N ASP A 101 -17.21 19.44 4.57
CA ASP A 101 -17.07 20.87 4.87
C ASP A 101 -15.97 21.54 4.01
N ILE A 102 -14.83 20.86 3.84
CA ILE A 102 -13.73 21.34 2.99
C ILE A 102 -14.18 21.43 1.53
N LEU A 103 -14.81 20.38 0.99
CA LEU A 103 -15.29 20.38 -0.39
C LEU A 103 -16.38 21.44 -0.62
N GLN A 104 -17.28 21.64 0.34
CA GLN A 104 -18.32 22.69 0.29
C GLN A 104 -17.74 24.10 0.37
N SER A 105 -16.54 24.28 0.92
CA SER A 105 -15.82 25.55 0.91
C SER A 105 -15.24 25.92 -0.47
N LEU A 106 -15.28 24.99 -1.45
CA LEU A 106 -14.77 25.15 -2.80
C LEU A 106 -15.87 25.06 -3.88
N PRO A 107 -16.99 25.80 -3.76
CA PRO A 107 -18.18 25.61 -4.60
C PRO A 107 -17.97 25.98 -6.08
N GLU A 108 -16.93 26.76 -6.40
CA GLU A 108 -16.57 27.09 -7.79
C GLU A 108 -15.89 25.93 -8.52
N TYR A 109 -15.35 24.95 -7.79
CA TYR A 109 -14.54 23.86 -8.34
C TYR A 109 -15.17 22.49 -8.17
N VAL A 110 -16.02 22.32 -7.16
CA VAL A 110 -16.51 21.02 -6.70
C VAL A 110 -18.04 21.00 -6.66
N THR A 111 -18.62 19.89 -7.13
CA THR A 111 -20.03 19.53 -6.89
C THR A 111 -20.09 18.16 -6.21
N ILE A 112 -20.62 18.09 -4.99
CA ILE A 112 -20.72 16.85 -4.21
C ILE A 112 -21.91 16.01 -4.69
N GLU A 113 -21.71 14.70 -4.84
CA GLU A 113 -22.76 13.73 -5.12
C GLU A 113 -23.51 13.36 -3.83
N GLY A 114 -24.84 13.30 -3.91
CA GLY A 114 -25.74 13.09 -2.75
C GLY A 114 -26.00 11.63 -2.43
#